data_AF-A0A3N9MSL8-F1
#
_entry.id   AF-A0A3N9MSL8-F1
#
_cell.length_a   1.000
_cell.length_b   1.000
_cell.length_c   1.000
_cell.angle_alpha   90.00
_cell.angle_beta   90.00
_cell.angle_gamma   90.00
#
_symmetry.space_group_name_H-M   'P 1'
#
loop_
_entity.id
_entity.type
_entity.pdbx_description
1 polymer ?
#
loop_
_entity_poly.entity_id
_entity_poly.type
_entity_poly.pdbx_seq_one_letter_code
_entity_poly.pdbx_strand_id
1 'polypeptide(L)'
;MLTNETLDIGDFDASAFSKNSNANLVGGCRTAVIGNLPFERSVAEQMADKVGGQVKASDVRVWYPGGRVSDKQLVKHNNGSVIIIKG
;
A
#
# COMPACT_ATOMS: atom_id res chain seq x y z
N MET A 1 -24.72 0.00 4.54
CA MET A 1 -24.09 1.02 5.40
C MET A 1 -22.60 0.98 5.12
N LEU A 2 -22.03 2.08 4.63
CA LEU A 2 -20.58 2.27 4.72
C LEU A 2 -20.33 2.85 6.10
N THR A 3 -19.72 2.10 7.00
CA THR A 3 -19.30 2.62 8.29
C THR A 3 -18.12 3.58 8.06
N ASN A 4 -18.06 4.69 8.79
CA ASN A 4 -16.88 5.58 8.79
C ASN A 4 -15.70 4.96 9.59
N GLU A 5 -15.67 3.64 9.70
CA GLU A 5 -14.62 2.92 10.41
C GLU A 5 -13.34 3.02 9.58
N THR A 6 -12.29 3.53 10.20
CA THR A 6 -10.95 3.49 9.63
C THR A 6 -10.38 2.12 9.96
N LEU A 7 -9.97 1.38 8.93
CA LEU A 7 -9.25 0.12 9.09
C LEU A 7 -7.76 0.41 9.14
N ASP A 8 -7.13 0.09 10.26
CA ASP A 8 -5.69 0.16 10.43
C ASP A 8 -5.04 -1.19 10.11
N ILE A 9 -3.74 -1.20 9.78
CA ILE A 9 -3.04 -2.46 9.50
C ILE A 9 -3.03 -3.39 10.73
N GLY A 10 -3.12 -2.83 11.93
CA GLY A 10 -3.28 -3.58 13.18
C GLY A 10 -4.52 -4.46 13.23
N ASP A 11 -5.59 -4.08 12.54
CA ASP A 11 -6.88 -4.78 12.55
C ASP A 11 -6.86 -6.06 11.70
N PHE A 12 -5.85 -6.21 10.83
CA PHE A 12 -5.72 -7.39 9.98
C PHE A 12 -4.99 -8.51 10.72
N ASP A 13 -5.63 -9.67 10.79
CA ASP A 13 -5.01 -10.91 11.27
C ASP A 13 -4.08 -11.47 10.18
N ALA A 14 -2.82 -11.74 10.52
CA ALA A 14 -1.86 -12.36 9.61
C ALA A 14 -2.31 -13.74 9.13
N SER A 15 -3.03 -14.49 9.97
CA SER A 15 -3.56 -15.82 9.64
C SER A 15 -4.70 -15.78 8.62
N ALA A 16 -5.30 -14.61 8.38
CA ALA A 16 -6.29 -14.42 7.33
C ALA A 16 -5.66 -14.41 5.93
N PHE A 17 -4.34 -14.22 5.82
CA PHE A 17 -3.61 -14.26 4.57
C PHE A 17 -2.97 -15.63 4.35
N SER A 18 -3.04 -16.14 3.12
CA SER A 18 -2.29 -17.34 2.77
C SER A 18 -0.80 -17.06 2.80
N LYS A 19 0.00 -18.09 3.13
CA LYS A 19 1.45 -18.03 3.07
C LYS A 19 1.87 -17.62 1.64
N ASN A 20 2.58 -16.51 1.50
CA ASN A 20 2.97 -15.87 0.22
C ASN A 20 1.88 -15.05 -0.49
N SER A 21 0.87 -14.55 0.22
CA SER A 21 -0.10 -13.59 -0.33
C SER A 21 0.58 -12.32 -0.83
N ASN A 22 0.10 -11.79 -1.95
CA ASN A 22 0.51 -10.48 -2.46
C ASN A 22 -0.59 -9.45 -2.22
N ALA A 23 -0.19 -8.25 -1.80
CA ALA A 23 -1.10 -7.11 -1.62
C ALA A 23 -0.75 -5.97 -2.60
N ASN A 24 -1.77 -5.30 -3.15
CA ASN A 24 -1.60 -4.10 -3.97
C ASN A 24 -2.27 -2.90 -3.29
N LEU A 25 -1.44 -1.98 -2.80
CA LEU A 25 -1.78 -0.74 -2.11
C LEU A 25 -1.44 0.50 -2.94
N VAL A 26 -1.15 0.35 -4.25
CA VAL A 26 -0.78 1.47 -5.14
C VAL A 26 -1.92 2.49 -5.23
N GLY A 27 -3.17 2.03 -5.22
CA GLY A 27 -4.35 2.90 -5.20
C GLY A 27 -4.56 3.66 -3.88
N GLY A 28 -3.56 3.72 -2.99
CA GLY A 28 -3.63 4.52 -1.77
C GLY A 28 -3.11 5.95 -1.96
N CYS A 29 -3.04 6.67 -0.85
CA CYS A 29 -2.18 7.86 -0.75
C CYS A 29 -0.70 7.42 -0.76
N ARG A 30 0.20 8.19 -0.13
CA ARG A 30 1.62 7.82 0.00
C ARG A 30 1.79 6.60 0.93
N THR A 31 1.59 5.39 0.42
CA THR A 31 1.60 4.13 1.20
C THR A 31 2.99 3.54 1.42
N ALA A 32 4.00 3.98 0.66
CA ALA A 32 5.40 3.55 0.76
C ALA A 32 6.36 4.68 1.21
N VAL A 33 5.92 5.58 2.10
CA VAL A 33 6.81 6.64 2.62
C VAL A 33 7.87 6.02 3.51
N ILE A 34 9.04 5.76 2.94
CA ILE A 34 10.21 5.27 3.67
C ILE A 34 10.97 6.48 4.20
N GLY A 35 11.04 6.63 5.52
CA GLY A 35 12.06 7.43 6.19
C GLY A 35 11.91 8.95 6.20
N ASN A 36 10.82 9.50 6.77
CA ASN A 36 10.82 10.92 7.20
C ASN A 36 10.02 11.21 8.49
N LEU A 37 9.46 10.18 9.13
CA LEU A 37 8.86 10.29 10.46
C LEU A 37 9.70 9.43 11.40
N PRO A 38 10.30 10.01 12.45
CA PRO A 38 10.99 9.21 13.44
C PRO A 38 9.96 8.24 14.05
N PHE A 39 10.27 6.94 13.98
CA PHE A 39 9.58 5.81 14.64
C PHE A 39 8.32 5.21 13.98
N GLU A 40 7.93 5.59 12.77
CA GLU A 40 6.76 4.98 12.11
C GLU A 40 7.13 4.30 10.78
N ARG A 41 6.85 2.99 10.70
CA ARG A 41 6.96 2.20 9.46
C ARG A 41 5.81 2.56 8.54
N SER A 42 6.06 2.57 7.23
CA SER A 42 5.03 2.81 6.22
C SER A 42 3.93 1.75 6.25
N VAL A 43 2.74 2.11 5.76
CA VAL A 43 1.61 1.17 5.60
C VAL A 43 2.03 -0.07 4.81
N ALA A 44 2.87 0.11 3.78
CA ALA A 44 3.38 -0.99 2.98
C ALA A 44 4.29 -1.94 3.79
N GLU A 45 5.14 -1.42 4.66
CA GLU A 45 6.00 -2.23 5.54
C GLU A 45 5.18 -2.96 6.61
N GLN A 46 4.19 -2.29 7.21
CA GLN A 46 3.32 -2.94 8.20
C GLN A 46 2.49 -4.06 7.56
N MET A 47 2.00 -3.85 6.33
CA MET A 47 1.26 -4.87 5.59
C MET A 47 2.16 -6.05 5.18
N ALA A 48 3.44 -5.79 4.88
CA ALA A 48 4.40 -6.84 4.56
C ALA A 48 4.54 -7.84 5.72
N ASP A 49 4.51 -7.38 6.98
CA ASP A 49 4.53 -8.30 8.12
C ASP A 49 3.28 -9.20 8.21
N LYS A 50 2.16 -8.75 7.61
CA LYS A 50 0.91 -9.53 7.57
C LYS A 50 0.89 -10.51 6.41
N VAL A 51 1.47 -10.14 5.27
CA VAL A 51 1.46 -10.94 4.05
C VAL A 51 2.84 -11.54 3.81
N GLY A 52 2.99 -12.85 3.91
CA GLY A 52 4.30 -13.50 3.68
C GLY A 52 4.79 -13.48 2.22
N GLY A 53 4.28 -12.58 1.37
CA GLY A 53 4.61 -12.45 -0.06
C GLY A 53 5.12 -11.05 -0.39
N GLN A 54 4.48 -10.35 -1.34
CA GLN A 54 4.90 -9.02 -1.79
C GLN A 54 3.81 -7.97 -1.63
N VAL A 55 4.19 -6.78 -1.19
CA VAL A 55 3.34 -5.59 -1.15
C VAL A 55 3.80 -4.61 -2.22
N LYS A 56 2.89 -4.24 -3.12
CA LYS A 56 3.08 -3.13 -4.09
C LYS A 56 2.44 -1.87 -3.53
N ALA A 57 3.15 -0.75 -3.53
CA ALA A 57 2.68 0.49 -2.93
C ALA A 57 3.18 1.72 -3.68
N SER A 58 2.64 2.90 -3.35
CA SER A 58 2.95 4.18 -4.00
C SER A 58 3.72 5.09 -3.04
N ASP A 59 4.79 5.74 -3.51
CA ASP A 59 5.52 6.78 -2.76
C ASP A 59 4.85 8.17 -2.85
N VAL A 60 3.90 8.33 -3.76
CA VAL A 60 3.11 9.55 -3.97
C VAL A 60 1.63 9.31 -3.69
N ARG A 61 0.86 10.39 -3.53
CA ARG A 61 -0.60 10.30 -3.71
C ARG A 61 -0.84 10.02 -5.19
N VAL A 62 -1.55 8.95 -5.54
CA VAL A 62 -1.83 8.67 -6.95
C VAL A 62 -2.83 9.67 -7.55
N TRP A 63 -2.76 9.83 -8.88
CA TRP A 63 -3.71 10.60 -9.65
C TRP A 63 -4.69 9.65 -10.36
N TYR A 64 -5.99 9.94 -10.24
CA TYR A 64 -7.04 9.15 -10.87
C TYR A 64 -7.58 9.88 -12.11
N PRO A 65 -7.10 9.53 -13.32
CA PRO A 65 -7.63 10.11 -14.56
C PRO A 65 -9.04 9.59 -14.94
N GLY A 66 -9.59 8.64 -14.17
CA GLY A 66 -10.75 7.86 -14.58
C GLY A 66 -10.40 6.74 -15.57
N GLY A 67 -11.34 5.83 -15.79
CA GLY A 67 -11.13 4.65 -16.62
C GLY A 67 -10.15 3.64 -16.04
N ARG A 68 -9.90 2.55 -16.79
CA ARG A 68 -8.94 1.52 -16.39
C ARG A 68 -7.53 1.99 -16.72
N VAL A 69 -6.70 2.16 -15.70
CA VAL A 69 -5.30 2.53 -15.84
C VAL A 69 -4.40 1.59 -15.05
N SER A 70 -3.15 1.46 -15.49
CA SER A 70 -2.12 0.68 -14.79
C SER A 70 -1.56 1.43 -13.59
N ASP A 71 -1.02 0.70 -12.62
CA ASP A 71 -0.30 1.24 -11.46
C ASP A 71 0.76 2.28 -11.84
N LYS A 72 1.49 2.04 -12.94
CA LYS A 72 2.48 2.99 -13.46
C LYS A 72 1.85 4.31 -13.92
N GLN A 73 0.66 4.27 -14.51
CA GLN A 73 -0.05 5.48 -14.93
C GLN A 73 -0.60 6.25 -13.73
N LEU A 74 -1.03 5.55 -12.66
CA LEU A 74 -1.53 6.16 -11.43
C LEU A 74 -0.48 7.03 -10.71
N VAL A 75 0.79 6.60 -10.70
CA VAL A 75 1.87 7.34 -10.04
C VAL A 75 2.53 8.40 -10.96
N LYS A 76 2.45 8.22 -12.28
CA LYS A 76 3.19 9.02 -13.27
C LYS A 76 2.93 10.52 -13.17
N HIS A 77 1.67 10.93 -12.99
CA HIS A 77 1.31 12.34 -12.97
C HIS A 77 2.01 13.12 -11.85
N ASN A 78 2.21 12.47 -10.70
CA ASN A 78 2.88 13.07 -9.55
C ASN A 78 4.37 12.69 -9.46
N ASN A 79 4.96 12.24 -10.57
CA ASN A 79 6.35 11.78 -10.67
C ASN A 79 6.73 10.73 -9.61
N GLY A 80 5.77 9.89 -9.22
CA GLY A 80 6.00 8.81 -8.27
C GLY A 80 6.42 7.50 -8.89
N SER A 81 6.70 6.55 -8.02
CA SER A 81 7.13 5.20 -8.32
C SER A 81 6.27 4.15 -7.61
N VAL A 82 6.20 2.97 -8.20
CA VAL A 82 5.67 1.78 -7.53
C VAL A 82 6.80 1.10 -6.77
N ILE A 83 6.67 1.01 -5.45
CA ILE A 83 7.61 0.37 -4.56
C ILE A 83 7.12 -1.05 -4.26
N ILE A 84 8.05 -2.01 -4.21
CA ILE A 84 7.77 -3.41 -3.87
C ILE A 84 8.51 -3.75 -2.58
N ILE A 85 7.76 -4.18 -1.57
CA ILE A 85 8.28 -4.64 -0.28
C ILE A 85 8.00 -6.14 -0.15
N LYS A 86 8.96 -6.90 0.37
CA LYS A 86 8.79 -8.33 0.65
C LYS A 86 8.43 -8.51 2.13
N GLY A 87 7.41 -9.33 2.39
CA GLY A 87 7.07 -9.84 3.71
C GLY A 87 7.72 -11.18 4.03
#